data_AF-A0A7Y6ZJA6-F1
#
_entry.id   AF-A0A7Y6ZJA6-F1
#
_cell.length_a   1.000
_cell.length_b   1.000
_cell.length_c   1.000
_cell.angle_alpha   90.00
_cell.angle_beta   90.00
_cell.angle_gamma   90.00
#
_symmetry.space_group_name_H-M   'P 1'
#
loop_
_entity.id
_entity.type
_entity.pdbx_description
1 polymer ?
#
loop_
_entity_poly.entity_id
_entity_poly.type
_entity_poly.pdbx_seq_one_letter_code
_entity_poly.pdbx_strand_id
1 'polypeptide(L)'
;MKPTLIIGGGIVGLFTAYFLQKEGVEVVVVDRTELKNNCSTGNAGMIVPSHIIPLAAPGMVAKGISWMFSSKSPFYIHPRFDYKLLQWSLLFFKSANQKQVEKAIPYLKNISLLSKSLYLQFRDEHPEARLAFQE
;
A
#
# COMPACT_ATOMS: atom_id res chain seq x y z
N MET A 1 5.67 -29.89 13.66
CA MET A 1 6.32 -28.76 12.97
C MET A 1 6.38 -27.59 13.94
N LYS A 2 7.22 -26.57 13.70
CA LYS A 2 7.17 -25.32 14.47
C LYS A 2 6.19 -24.36 13.77
N PRO A 3 5.41 -23.57 14.51
CA PRO A 3 4.50 -22.60 13.91
C PRO A 3 5.28 -21.49 13.18
N THR A 4 4.67 -20.92 12.14
CA THR A 4 5.17 -19.73 11.46
C THR A 4 4.84 -18.50 12.29
N LEU A 5 5.86 -17.72 12.64
CA LEU A 5 5.71 -16.50 13.42
C LEU A 5 5.44 -15.30 12.49
N ILE A 6 4.37 -14.56 12.77
CA ILE A 6 4.02 -13.32 12.10
C ILE A 6 4.17 -12.17 13.09
N ILE A 7 4.97 -11.17 12.73
CA ILE A 7 5.22 -9.99 13.56
C ILE A 7 4.35 -8.84 13.03
N GLY A 8 3.36 -8.43 13.83
CA GLY A 8 2.38 -7.39 13.52
C GLY A 8 1.00 -7.96 13.19
N GLY A 9 -0.01 -7.54 13.95
CA GLY A 9 -1.42 -7.88 13.79
C GLY A 9 -2.23 -6.75 13.15
N GLY A 10 -1.61 -6.00 12.23
CA GLY A 10 -2.34 -5.15 11.29
C GLY A 10 -2.99 -5.98 10.17
N ILE A 11 -3.73 -5.32 9.27
CA ILE A 11 -4.47 -5.99 8.19
C ILE A 11 -3.59 -6.93 7.35
N VAL A 12 -2.36 -6.52 7.02
CA VAL A 12 -1.42 -7.35 6.26
C VAL A 12 -1.06 -8.61 7.03
N GLY A 13 -0.66 -8.50 8.30
CA GLY A 13 -0.28 -9.65 9.10
C GLY A 13 -1.42 -10.61 9.38
N LEU A 14 -2.63 -10.09 9.66
CA LEU A 14 -3.82 -10.90 9.88
C LEU A 14 -4.27 -11.64 8.60
N PHE A 15 -4.26 -10.98 7.43
CA PHE A 15 -4.57 -11.67 6.17
C PHE A 15 -3.48 -12.67 5.77
N THR A 16 -2.20 -12.39 6.06
CA THR A 16 -1.14 -13.40 5.91
C THR A 16 -1.40 -14.62 6.79
N ALA A 17 -1.74 -14.40 8.08
CA ALA A 17 -2.09 -15.48 9.00
C ALA A 17 -3.30 -16.30 8.50
N TYR A 18 -4.34 -15.61 8.04
CA TYR A 18 -5.56 -16.22 7.49
C TYR A 18 -5.26 -17.14 6.31
N PHE A 19 -4.54 -16.65 5.29
CA PHE A 19 -4.24 -17.48 4.11
C PHE A 19 -3.29 -18.63 4.42
N LEU A 20 -2.29 -18.43 5.30
CA LEU A 20 -1.44 -19.53 5.76
C LEU A 20 -2.24 -20.60 6.51
N GLN A 21 -3.17 -20.18 7.37
CA GLN A 21 -4.03 -21.11 8.10
C GLN A 21 -4.95 -21.90 7.15
N LYS A 22 -5.48 -21.28 6.08
CA LYS A 22 -6.23 -21.99 5.03
C LYS A 22 -5.39 -23.05 4.31
N GLU A 23 -4.08 -22.86 4.22
CA GLU A 23 -3.15 -23.84 3.66
C GLU A 23 -2.70 -24.90 4.69
N GLY A 24 -3.27 -24.89 5.90
CA GLY A 24 -2.95 -25.85 6.96
C GLY A 24 -1.66 -25.53 7.73
N VAL A 25 -1.12 -24.33 7.58
CA VAL A 25 0.07 -23.87 8.31
C VAL A 25 -0.33 -23.36 9.69
N GLU A 26 0.30 -23.91 10.73
CA GLU A 26 0.18 -23.39 12.09
C GLU A 26 0.87 -22.02 12.19
N VAL A 27 0.16 -21.01 12.69
CA VAL A 27 0.65 -19.63 12.77
C VAL A 27 0.55 -19.08 14.19
N VAL A 28 1.51 -18.24 14.57
CA VAL A 28 1.48 -17.43 15.79
C VAL A 28 1.65 -15.97 15.39
N VAL A 29 0.69 -15.13 15.75
CA VAL A 29 0.75 -13.68 15.52
C VAL A 29 1.20 -12.99 16.81
N VAL A 30 2.26 -12.20 16.72
CA VAL A 30 2.75 -11.37 17.83
C VAL A 30 2.61 -9.91 17.43
N ASP A 31 1.82 -9.16 18.19
CA ASP A 31 1.71 -7.71 18.07
C ASP A 31 2.03 -7.06 19.43
N ARG A 32 2.62 -5.86 19.40
CA ARG A 32 2.94 -5.10 20.61
C ARG A 32 1.68 -4.47 21.24
N THR A 33 0.61 -4.32 20.48
CA THR A 33 -0.65 -3.65 20.84
C THR A 33 -1.78 -4.66 21.02
N GLU A 34 -2.92 -4.21 21.53
CA GLU A 34 -4.16 -5.00 21.61
C GLU A 34 -4.90 -5.11 20.26
N LEU A 35 -4.25 -4.86 19.13
CA LEU A 35 -4.83 -4.86 17.77
C LEU A 35 -5.92 -3.80 17.50
N LYS A 36 -6.35 -3.04 18.51
CA LYS A 36 -7.41 -2.02 18.41
C LYS A 36 -6.92 -0.65 17.92
N ASN A 37 -5.65 -0.34 18.13
CA ASN A 37 -5.09 0.99 17.86
C ASN A 37 -3.84 0.88 16.99
N ASN A 38 -4.04 0.71 15.68
CA ASN A 38 -2.96 0.65 14.69
C ASN A 38 -3.39 1.31 13.37
N CYS A 39 -2.49 1.40 12.39
CA CYS A 39 -2.78 2.02 11.09
C CYS A 39 -3.95 1.35 10.34
N SER A 40 -4.27 0.09 10.65
CA SER A 40 -5.37 -0.65 10.05
C SER A 40 -6.73 -0.36 10.68
N THR A 41 -6.81 0.32 11.83
CA THR A 41 -8.09 0.77 12.42
C THR A 41 -8.43 2.23 12.12
N GLY A 42 -7.44 3.07 11.81
CA GLY A 42 -7.63 4.49 11.52
C GLY A 42 -7.70 4.89 10.03
N ASN A 43 -7.89 3.94 9.11
CA ASN A 43 -7.93 4.23 7.66
C ASN A 43 -9.36 4.44 7.14
N ALA A 44 -9.49 4.94 5.91
CA ALA A 44 -10.78 5.25 5.28
C ALA A 44 -11.58 4.03 4.79
N GLY A 45 -11.06 2.80 4.96
CA GLY A 45 -11.75 1.57 4.56
C GLY A 45 -11.94 1.38 3.05
N MET A 46 -11.24 2.16 2.23
CA MET A 46 -11.43 2.13 0.77
C MET A 46 -10.65 1.01 0.11
N ILE A 47 -11.30 0.31 -0.83
CA ILE A 47 -10.67 -0.67 -1.72
C ILE A 47 -10.68 -0.08 -3.12
N VAL A 48 -9.51 0.34 -3.60
CA VAL A 48 -9.41 1.25 -4.75
C VAL A 48 -8.58 0.64 -5.88
N PRO A 49 -9.16 -0.23 -6.72
CA PRO A 49 -8.43 -0.84 -7.81
C PRO A 49 -8.17 0.11 -8.99
N SER A 50 -8.74 1.32 -8.97
CA SER A 50 -8.58 2.32 -10.02
C SER A 50 -7.26 3.10 -9.92
N HIS A 51 -6.59 3.12 -8.76
CA HIS A 51 -5.38 3.91 -8.53
C HIS A 51 -4.12 3.15 -8.96
N ILE A 52 -3.97 2.97 -10.27
CA ILE A 52 -2.90 2.16 -10.89
C ILE A 52 -1.80 3.00 -11.54
N ILE A 53 -1.90 4.33 -11.46
CA ILE A 53 -0.85 5.23 -11.93
C ILE A 53 0.19 5.37 -10.80
N PRO A 54 1.48 5.08 -11.06
CA PRO A 54 2.50 5.21 -10.03
C PRO A 54 2.72 6.67 -9.65
N LEU A 55 3.20 6.90 -8.43
CA LEU A 55 3.52 8.25 -7.93
C LEU A 55 4.53 8.98 -8.83
N ALA A 56 5.52 8.24 -9.36
CA ALA A 56 6.47 8.75 -10.33
C ALA A 56 5.85 8.71 -11.74
N ALA A 57 5.06 9.73 -12.07
CA ALA A 57 4.41 9.89 -13.38
C ALA A 57 4.85 11.20 -14.07
N PRO A 58 4.68 11.32 -15.40
CA PRO A 58 4.92 12.56 -16.13
C PRO A 58 4.28 13.77 -15.46
N GLY A 59 5.02 14.89 -15.39
CA GLY A 59 4.55 16.14 -14.77
C GLY A 59 4.63 16.18 -13.24
N MET A 60 4.79 15.06 -12.54
CA MET A 60 4.86 15.04 -11.07
C MET A 60 6.09 15.76 -10.52
N VAL A 61 7.23 15.72 -11.23
CA VAL A 61 8.44 16.46 -10.82
C VAL A 61 8.22 17.96 -10.94
N ALA A 62 7.67 18.44 -12.05
CA ALA A 62 7.38 19.86 -12.24
C ALA A 62 6.37 20.36 -11.20
N LYS A 63 5.33 19.58 -10.92
CA LYS A 63 4.36 19.86 -9.86
C LYS A 63 5.02 19.90 -8.48
N GLY A 64 5.89 18.92 -8.17
CA GLY A 64 6.64 18.87 -6.92
C GLY A 64 7.56 20.07 -6.73
N ILE A 65 8.24 20.53 -7.78
CA ILE A 65 9.07 21.74 -7.75
C ILE A 65 8.21 22.99 -7.49
N SER A 66 7.10 23.15 -8.24
CA SER A 66 6.14 24.24 -8.02
C SER A 66 5.62 24.29 -6.59
N TRP A 67 5.30 23.12 -6.03
CA TRP A 67 4.87 22.94 -4.65
C TRP A 67 5.89 23.40 -3.60
N MET A 68 7.19 23.24 -3.84
CA MET A 68 8.21 23.72 -2.89
C MET A 68 8.23 25.25 -2.75
N PHE A 69 7.69 26.00 -3.72
CA PHE A 69 7.58 27.45 -3.66
C PHE A 69 6.24 27.95 -3.06
N SER A 70 5.37 27.04 -2.62
CA SER A 70 4.09 27.38 -2.01
C SER A 70 4.05 27.00 -0.53
N SER A 71 3.87 27.99 0.34
CA SER A 71 3.75 27.77 1.80
C SER A 71 2.50 27.00 2.22
N LYS A 72 1.53 26.83 1.31
CA LYS A 72 0.30 26.04 1.53
C LYS A 72 0.38 24.65 0.90
N SER A 73 1.52 24.28 0.35
CA SER A 73 1.73 22.98 -0.31
C SER A 73 1.75 21.82 0.69
N PRO A 74 1.20 20.65 0.34
CA PRO A 74 1.34 19.43 1.14
C PRO A 74 2.72 18.78 1.03
N PHE A 75 3.60 19.28 0.15
CA PHE A 75 4.91 18.72 -0.16
C PHE A 75 6.01 19.77 -0.08
N TYR A 76 7.06 19.45 0.69
CA TYR A 76 8.26 20.27 0.84
C TYR A 76 9.48 19.38 1.09
N ILE A 77 10.60 19.68 0.43
CA ILE A 77 11.90 19.09 0.73
C ILE A 77 12.76 20.15 1.40
N HIS A 78 13.20 19.89 2.64
CA HIS A 78 14.13 20.78 3.33
C HIS A 78 15.48 20.80 2.61
N PRO A 79 15.98 21.97 2.16
CA PRO A 79 17.26 22.06 1.47
C PRO A 79 18.41 21.62 2.38
N ARG A 80 19.05 20.51 2.04
CA ARG A 80 20.21 19.97 2.76
C ARG A 80 21.11 19.20 1.79
N PHE A 81 22.41 19.20 2.05
CA PHE A 81 23.37 18.44 1.25
C PHE A 81 23.40 16.98 1.67
N ASP A 82 22.39 16.22 1.22
CA ASP A 82 22.20 14.80 1.52
C ASP A 82 22.36 14.00 0.23
N TYR A 83 23.49 13.30 0.09
CA TYR A 83 23.81 12.51 -1.10
C TYR A 83 22.75 11.44 -1.40
N LYS A 84 22.20 10.78 -0.38
CA LYS A 84 21.18 9.74 -0.56
C LYS A 84 19.88 10.33 -1.08
N LEU A 85 19.49 11.50 -0.57
CA LEU A 85 18.33 12.23 -1.04
C LEU A 85 18.51 12.64 -2.51
N LEU A 86 19.67 13.20 -2.88
CA LEU A 86 19.97 13.58 -4.27
C LEU A 86 19.93 12.37 -5.21
N GLN A 87 20.54 11.25 -4.82
CA GLN A 87 20.50 10.01 -5.59
C GLN A 87 19.06 9.52 -5.78
N TRP A 88 18.25 9.51 -4.72
CA TRP A 88 16.84 9.12 -4.80
C TRP A 88 16.03 10.09 -5.69
N SER A 89 16.24 11.40 -5.58
CA SER A 89 15.57 12.40 -6.43
C SER A 89 15.92 12.20 -7.91
N LEU A 90 17.17 11.87 -8.24
CA LEU A 90 17.57 11.53 -9.60
C LEU A 90 16.90 10.25 -10.11
N LEU A 91 16.77 9.22 -9.27
CA LEU A 91 16.07 7.98 -9.61
C LEU A 91 14.56 8.21 -9.80
N PHE A 92 13.95 9.04 -8.96
CA PHE A 92 12.55 9.44 -9.08
C PHE A 92 12.33 10.20 -10.39
N PHE A 93 13.17 11.20 -10.69
CA PHE A 93 13.11 11.95 -11.94
C PHE A 93 13.24 11.04 -13.16
N LYS A 94 14.23 10.13 -13.16
CA LYS A 94 14.39 9.13 -14.23
C LYS A 94 13.19 8.21 -14.36
N SER A 95 12.48 7.92 -13.26
CA SER A 95 11.30 7.05 -13.26
C SER A 95 10.01 7.77 -13.65
N ALA A 96 9.95 9.10 -13.50
CA ALA A 96 8.75 9.92 -13.75
C ALA A 96 8.49 10.18 -15.24
N ASN A 97 8.32 9.11 -16.02
CA ASN A 97 8.08 9.18 -17.46
C ASN A 97 7.01 8.17 -17.92
N GLN A 98 6.47 8.41 -19.11
CA GLN A 98 5.34 7.66 -19.66
C GLN A 98 5.67 6.17 -19.85
N LYS A 99 6.88 5.85 -20.32
CA LYS A 99 7.34 4.47 -20.54
C LYS A 99 7.32 3.65 -19.23
N GLN A 100 7.69 4.26 -18.10
CA GLN A 100 7.65 3.57 -16.80
C GLN A 100 6.22 3.39 -16.30
N VAL A 101 5.35 4.38 -16.51
CA VAL A 101 3.92 4.28 -16.18
C VAL A 101 3.28 3.13 -16.95
N GLU A 102 3.46 3.08 -18.27
CA GLU A 102 2.92 2.01 -19.12
C GLU A 102 3.43 0.63 -18.73
N LYS A 103 4.72 0.55 -18.36
CA LYS A 103 5.31 -0.71 -17.85
C LYS A 103 4.68 -1.16 -16.53
N ALA A 104 4.38 -0.23 -15.63
CA ALA A 104 3.86 -0.55 -14.29
C ALA A 104 2.37 -0.89 -14.27
N ILE A 105 1.58 -0.27 -15.17
CA ILE A 105 0.11 -0.38 -15.20
C ILE A 105 -0.39 -1.83 -15.17
N PRO A 106 0.07 -2.77 -16.01
CA PRO A 106 -0.46 -4.13 -16.01
C PRO A 106 -0.29 -4.83 -14.67
N TYR A 107 0.86 -4.64 -14.01
CA TYR A 107 1.15 -5.27 -12.72
C TYR A 107 0.32 -4.65 -11.60
N LEU A 108 0.26 -3.31 -11.53
CA LEU A 108 -0.54 -2.59 -10.54
C LEU A 108 -2.03 -2.89 -10.69
N LYS A 109 -2.54 -2.92 -11.91
CA LYS A 109 -3.92 -3.32 -12.20
C LYS A 109 -4.19 -4.74 -11.74
N ASN A 110 -3.34 -5.70 -12.12
CA ASN A 110 -3.60 -7.10 -11.84
C ASN A 110 -3.55 -7.40 -10.34
N ILE A 111 -2.59 -6.85 -9.60
CA ILE A 111 -2.53 -7.03 -8.14
C ILE A 111 -3.71 -6.35 -7.43
N SER A 112 -4.14 -5.18 -7.91
CA SER A 112 -5.29 -4.47 -7.36
C SER A 112 -6.62 -5.20 -7.61
N LEU A 113 -6.80 -5.77 -8.81
CA LEU A 113 -7.99 -6.56 -9.13
C LEU A 113 -8.01 -7.88 -8.36
N LEU A 114 -6.86 -8.55 -8.23
CA LEU A 114 -6.72 -9.75 -7.40
C LEU A 114 -7.02 -9.44 -5.93
N SER A 115 -6.49 -8.33 -5.40
CA SER A 115 -6.81 -7.91 -4.04
C SER A 115 -8.31 -7.68 -3.86
N LYS A 116 -8.98 -6.99 -4.81
CA LYS A 116 -10.44 -6.82 -4.78
C LYS A 116 -11.18 -8.15 -4.78
N SER A 117 -10.79 -9.10 -5.63
CA SER A 117 -11.47 -10.42 -5.67
C SER A 117 -11.29 -11.20 -4.38
N LEU A 118 -10.11 -11.14 -3.75
CA LEU A 118 -9.87 -11.81 -2.46
C LEU A 118 -10.68 -11.19 -1.33
N TYR A 119 -10.86 -9.86 -1.34
CA TYR A 119 -11.73 -9.18 -0.38
C TYR A 119 -13.20 -9.58 -0.54
N LEU A 120 -13.69 -9.73 -1.78
CA LEU A 120 -15.04 -10.21 -2.06
C LEU A 120 -15.21 -11.67 -1.63
N GLN A 121 -14.24 -12.53 -1.94
CA GLN A 121 -14.25 -13.92 -1.48
C GLN A 121 -14.28 -14.00 0.06
N PHE A 122 -13.45 -13.21 0.74
CA PHE A 122 -13.44 -13.18 2.20
C PHE A 122 -14.78 -12.77 2.78
N ARG A 123 -15.46 -11.78 2.19
CA ARG A 123 -16.82 -11.37 2.59
C ARG A 123 -17.82 -12.51 2.46
N ASP A 124 -17.77 -13.24 1.34
CA ASP A 124 -18.71 -14.32 1.06
C ASP A 124 -18.47 -15.53 1.97
N GLU A 125 -17.21 -15.81 2.33
CA GLU A 125 -16.82 -16.84 3.30
C GLU A 125 -17.11 -16.45 4.76
N HIS A 126 -17.09 -15.14 5.06
CA HIS A 126 -17.30 -14.58 6.40
C HIS A 126 -18.40 -13.51 6.44
N PRO A 127 -19.68 -13.86 6.25
CA PRO A 127 -20.79 -12.90 6.30
C PRO A 127 -20.88 -12.12 7.62
N GLU A 128 -20.41 -12.71 8.72
CA GLU A 128 -20.34 -12.10 10.05
C GLU A 128 -19.40 -10.90 10.14
N ALA A 129 -18.42 -10.78 9.23
CA ALA A 129 -17.45 -9.70 9.20
C ALA A 129 -18.05 -8.36 8.75
N ARG A 130 -19.28 -8.36 8.19
CA ARG A 130 -20.04 -7.16 7.78
C ARG A 130 -19.22 -6.15 6.95
N LEU A 131 -18.39 -6.65 6.04
CA LEU A 131 -17.63 -5.79 5.14
C LEU A 131 -18.58 -5.07 4.16
N ALA A 132 -18.74 -3.76 4.34
CA ALA A 132 -19.56 -2.92 3.47
C ALA A 132 -18.75 -2.51 2.23
N PHE A 133 -18.99 -3.19 1.11
CA PHE A 133 -18.48 -2.77 -0.20
C PHE A 133 -19.52 -1.88 -0.87
N GLN A 134 -19.12 -0.68 -1.26
CA GLN A 134 -19.87 0.14 -2.21
C GLN A 134 -19.34 -0.21 -3.60
N GLU A 135 -20.23 -0.59 -4.51
CA GLU A 135 -19.87 -0.86 -5.91
C GLU A 135 -19.51 0.40 -6.69
#